data_AF-A0A0D0H2S7-F1
#
_entry.id   AF-A0A0D0H2S7-F1
#
_cell.length_a   1.000
_cell.length_b   1.000
_cell.length_c   1.000
_cell.angle_alpha   90.00
_cell.angle_beta   90.00
_cell.angle_gamma   90.00
#
_symmetry.space_group_name_H-M   'P 1'
#
loop_
_entity.id
_entity.type
_entity.pdbx_description
1 polymer ?
#
loop_
_entity_poly.entity_id
_entity_poly.type
_entity_poly.pdbx_seq_one_letter_code
_entity_poly.pdbx_strand_id
1 'polypeptide(L)'
;MRKNQQFRFARHSWFLAVAGLTALGVAAAVTASTVATLTDQANLNVGADGVGSPDRFDIGVVVADGTVEQADGVDGFDWVVPGAQELVPGHTLTTEIPVFNNTPKLNAETSFRLVLRNGDGSVAPGMPNITPYLRFTATVSGVEVFSNVSWEDATGSLGQLLARGDAPLVQGDAYVPGAAGSEERLELTIAYLDEAGVEQLNGGQAALAVRFDAESVRP
;
A
#
# COMPACT_ATOMS: atom_id res chain seq x y z
N MET A 1 -60.89 18.11 51.12
CA MET A 1 -60.44 18.71 52.41
C MET A 1 -60.05 17.57 53.35
N ARG A 2 -58.79 17.56 53.84
CA ARG A 2 -58.28 17.00 55.13
C ARG A 2 -58.85 15.63 55.56
N LYS A 3 -58.10 14.58 55.86
CA LYS A 3 -56.79 14.45 56.55
C LYS A 3 -56.53 12.93 56.70
N ASN A 4 -55.25 12.55 56.73
CA ASN A 4 -54.57 11.66 57.68
C ASN A 4 -55.30 10.41 58.24
N GLN A 5 -54.68 9.29 58.57
CA GLN A 5 -53.35 8.69 58.45
C GLN A 5 -53.51 7.34 59.19
N GLN A 6 -52.79 6.32 58.72
CA GLN A 6 -52.15 5.24 59.49
C GLN A 6 -52.97 4.37 60.46
N PHE A 7 -52.95 3.05 60.22
CA PHE A 7 -52.73 2.07 61.30
C PHE A 7 -51.85 0.90 60.85
N ARG A 8 -51.16 0.34 61.84
CA ARG A 8 -49.88 -0.34 61.85
C ARG A 8 -49.98 -1.87 61.68
N PHE A 9 -48.94 -2.43 61.04
CA PHE A 9 -48.18 -3.66 61.35
C PHE A 9 -48.89 -4.96 61.82
N ALA A 10 -48.64 -6.07 61.12
CA ALA A 10 -47.78 -7.17 61.59
C ALA A 10 -47.79 -8.39 60.64
N ARG A 11 -46.61 -8.90 60.24
CA ARG A 11 -46.07 -10.23 60.62
C ARG A 11 -44.82 -10.59 59.78
N HIS A 12 -43.73 -10.88 60.51
CA HIS A 12 -42.79 -12.01 60.40
C HIS A 12 -42.31 -12.49 59.02
N SER A 13 -41.08 -12.90 58.76
CA SER A 13 -39.74 -12.84 59.35
C SER A 13 -38.85 -13.60 58.36
N TRP A 14 -37.72 -13.02 57.98
CA TRP A 14 -36.45 -13.67 57.60
C TRP A 14 -36.39 -14.45 56.26
N PHE A 15 -35.56 -14.00 55.32
CA PHE A 15 -34.27 -14.61 54.98
C PHE A 15 -33.54 -13.78 53.90
N LEU A 16 -32.23 -14.01 53.84
CA LEU A 16 -31.17 -13.23 53.21
C LEU A 16 -31.26 -13.00 51.70
N ALA A 17 -30.84 -11.79 51.32
CA ALA A 17 -29.94 -11.40 50.23
C ALA A 17 -29.79 -12.31 48.99
N VAL A 18 -30.10 -11.77 47.80
CA VAL A 18 -29.19 -11.71 46.63
C VAL A 18 -29.53 -10.45 45.81
N ALA A 19 -28.45 -9.78 45.37
CA ALA A 19 -28.26 -8.74 44.35
C ALA A 19 -29.38 -8.49 43.30
N GLY A 20 -29.55 -7.30 42.73
CA GLY A 20 -28.73 -6.10 42.75
C GLY A 20 -29.46 -4.98 41.99
N LEU A 21 -29.24 -3.74 42.42
CA LEU A 21 -29.81 -2.54 41.82
C LEU A 21 -29.18 -2.26 40.45
N THR A 22 -30.07 -2.14 39.46
CA THR A 22 -30.06 -1.18 38.35
C THR A 22 -28.87 -0.22 38.25
N ALA A 23 -28.00 -0.46 37.27
CA ALA A 23 -27.22 0.58 36.61
C ALA A 23 -27.68 0.68 35.15
N LEU A 24 -27.93 1.90 34.69
CA LEU A 24 -28.45 2.24 33.36
C LEU A 24 -27.58 1.65 32.25
N GLY A 25 -28.15 0.73 31.47
CA GLY A 25 -27.55 0.25 30.22
C GLY A 25 -27.98 1.13 29.05
N VAL A 26 -27.20 2.16 28.74
CA VAL A 26 -27.14 2.69 27.37
C VAL A 26 -26.04 1.88 26.66
N ALA A 27 -26.38 0.67 26.24
CA ALA A 27 -25.58 -0.02 25.25
C ALA A 27 -25.91 0.60 23.90
N ALA A 28 -25.15 1.62 23.51
CA ALA A 28 -25.05 1.97 22.11
C ALA A 28 -24.55 0.70 21.41
N ALA A 29 -25.42 0.06 20.64
CA ALA A 29 -25.03 -0.98 19.71
C ALA A 29 -24.12 -0.30 18.68
N VAL A 30 -22.82 -0.27 18.96
CA VAL A 30 -21.81 -0.10 17.93
C VAL A 30 -21.94 -1.36 17.10
N THR A 31 -22.72 -1.31 16.03
CA THR A 31 -22.54 -2.19 14.89
C THR A 31 -21.12 -1.93 14.42
N ALA A 32 -20.17 -2.68 14.99
CA ALA A 32 -18.91 -2.95 14.37
C ALA A 32 -19.28 -3.70 13.09
N SER A 33 -19.51 -2.94 12.02
CA SER A 33 -19.42 -3.44 10.66
C SER A 33 -18.02 -4.02 10.57
N THR A 34 -17.95 -5.34 10.69
CA THR A 34 -16.77 -6.13 10.39
C THR A 34 -16.56 -5.92 8.89
N VAL A 35 -15.79 -4.89 8.54
CA VAL A 35 -15.14 -4.83 7.23
C VAL A 35 -14.27 -6.07 7.20
N ALA A 36 -14.74 -7.09 6.48
CA ALA A 36 -13.86 -8.12 5.98
C ALA A 36 -12.95 -7.43 4.96
N THR A 37 -11.85 -6.84 5.44
CA THR A 37 -10.67 -6.67 4.60
C THR A 37 -10.27 -8.08 4.21
N LEU A 38 -10.42 -8.42 2.94
CA LEU A 38 -9.85 -9.63 2.36
C LEU A 38 -8.34 -9.44 2.36
N THR A 39 -7.71 -9.63 3.52
CA THR A 39 -6.26 -9.72 3.64
C THR A 39 -5.90 -11.14 3.24
N ASP A 40 -5.59 -11.32 1.95
CA ASP A 40 -5.28 -12.63 1.38
C ASP A 40 -3.92 -13.12 1.89
N GLN A 41 -3.94 -13.79 3.04
CA GLN A 41 -2.84 -14.62 3.52
C GLN A 41 -3.40 -15.90 4.13
N ALA A 42 -3.76 -16.87 3.28
CA ALA A 42 -3.62 -18.30 3.55
C ALA A 42 -4.08 -19.13 2.33
N ASN A 43 -3.11 -19.64 1.55
CA ASN A 43 -3.16 -20.88 0.75
C ASN A 43 -4.53 -21.58 0.62
N LEU A 44 -5.48 -20.94 -0.05
CA LEU A 44 -6.71 -21.55 -0.52
C LEU A 44 -6.89 -21.08 -1.96
N ASN A 45 -6.51 -21.95 -2.90
CA ASN A 45 -6.73 -21.80 -4.33
C ASN A 45 -8.21 -21.55 -4.63
N VAL A 46 -8.62 -20.29 -4.62
CA VAL A 46 -9.75 -19.81 -5.40
C VAL A 46 -9.16 -19.39 -6.74
N GLY A 47 -9.74 -19.86 -7.86
CA GLY A 47 -9.13 -19.85 -9.19
C GLY A 47 -8.65 -18.47 -9.68
N ALA A 48 -7.99 -18.45 -10.84
CA ALA A 48 -7.44 -17.25 -11.48
C ALA A 48 -8.45 -16.11 -11.72
N ASP A 49 -9.75 -16.42 -11.64
CA ASP A 49 -10.86 -15.50 -11.68
C ASP A 49 -11.19 -15.09 -10.22
N GLY A 50 -10.83 -13.88 -9.81
CA GLY A 50 -10.86 -13.41 -8.42
C GLY A 50 -12.15 -13.70 -7.64
N VAL A 51 -12.07 -13.71 -6.31
CA VAL A 51 -13.23 -14.02 -5.45
C VAL A 51 -14.31 -12.94 -5.55
N GLY A 52 -15.45 -13.26 -6.17
CA GLY A 52 -16.65 -12.39 -6.19
C GLY A 52 -16.79 -11.48 -7.42
N SER A 53 -15.89 -11.58 -8.40
CA SER A 53 -15.97 -10.89 -9.70
C SER A 53 -15.42 -11.81 -10.79
N PRO A 54 -16.03 -11.88 -12.00
CA PRO A 54 -15.43 -12.62 -13.11
C PRO A 54 -14.14 -11.95 -13.63
N ASP A 55 -13.91 -10.68 -13.26
CA ASP A 55 -12.72 -9.93 -13.66
C ASP A 55 -11.64 -10.06 -12.56
N ARG A 56 -10.43 -10.50 -12.93
CA ARG A 56 -9.25 -10.50 -12.05
C ARG A 56 -8.87 -9.07 -11.68
N PHE A 57 -8.65 -8.82 -10.39
CA PHE A 57 -8.09 -7.55 -9.91
C PHE A 57 -6.58 -7.53 -10.19
N ASP A 58 -6.11 -6.44 -10.79
CA ASP A 58 -4.76 -6.37 -11.34
C ASP A 58 -4.25 -4.92 -11.44
N ILE A 59 -2.95 -4.73 -11.17
CA ILE A 59 -2.22 -3.47 -11.28
C ILE A 59 -1.05 -3.68 -12.21
N GLY A 60 -0.93 -2.82 -13.21
CA GLY A 60 0.18 -2.83 -14.15
C GLY A 60 1.07 -1.61 -14.00
N VAL A 61 2.30 -1.75 -14.49
CA VAL A 61 3.21 -0.65 -14.77
C VAL A 61 3.50 -0.59 -16.26
N VAL A 62 3.81 0.61 -16.76
CA VAL A 62 4.26 0.81 -18.14
C VAL A 62 5.77 0.92 -18.12
N VAL A 63 6.45 -0.06 -18.71
CA VAL A 63 7.91 -0.06 -18.81
C VAL A 63 8.39 0.91 -19.90
N ALA A 64 9.69 1.22 -19.92
CA ALA A 64 10.26 2.27 -20.76
C ALA A 64 10.06 2.07 -22.28
N ASP A 65 9.82 0.84 -22.75
CA ASP A 65 9.52 0.54 -24.15
C ASP A 65 8.03 0.70 -24.51
N GLY A 66 7.20 1.11 -23.54
CA GLY A 66 5.77 1.31 -23.71
C GLY A 66 4.93 0.03 -23.59
N THR A 67 5.52 -1.07 -23.11
CA THR A 67 4.79 -2.32 -22.86
C THR A 67 4.30 -2.43 -21.41
N VAL A 68 3.35 -3.34 -21.20
CA VAL A 68 2.74 -3.63 -19.90
C VAL A 68 3.56 -4.67 -19.15
N GLU A 69 3.85 -4.39 -17.88
CA GLU A 69 4.30 -5.39 -16.93
C GLU A 69 3.36 -5.44 -15.72
N GLN A 70 2.93 -6.64 -15.32
CA GLN A 70 2.02 -6.78 -14.18
C GLN A 70 2.79 -6.71 -12.88
N ALA A 71 2.29 -5.93 -11.92
CA ALA A 71 2.90 -5.71 -10.61
C ALA A 71 2.54 -6.83 -9.61
N ASP A 72 2.52 -8.08 -10.07
CA ASP A 72 2.09 -9.26 -9.32
C ASP A 72 3.21 -9.89 -8.46
N GLY A 73 4.46 -9.46 -8.65
CA GLY A 73 5.64 -10.07 -8.02
C GLY A 73 5.75 -9.77 -6.52
N VAL A 74 5.85 -10.81 -5.70
CA VAL A 74 6.05 -10.67 -4.23
C VAL A 74 7.36 -9.97 -3.86
N ASP A 75 8.37 -10.08 -4.72
CA ASP A 75 9.69 -9.47 -4.58
C ASP A 75 9.71 -7.99 -5.01
N GLY A 76 8.57 -7.45 -5.45
CA GLY A 76 8.47 -6.14 -6.08
C GLY A 76 8.83 -6.18 -7.57
N PHE A 77 8.63 -5.05 -8.21
CA PHE A 77 8.93 -4.85 -9.62
C PHE A 77 10.35 -4.24 -9.76
N ASP A 78 11.16 -4.83 -10.64
CA ASP A 78 12.54 -4.41 -10.88
C ASP A 78 12.58 -3.22 -11.85
N TRP A 79 12.40 -2.02 -11.33
CA TRP A 79 12.40 -0.80 -12.14
C TRP A 79 13.80 -0.43 -12.61
N VAL A 80 14.01 -0.57 -13.93
CA VAL A 80 15.21 -0.10 -14.60
C VAL A 80 15.17 1.42 -14.65
N VAL A 81 15.97 2.05 -13.79
CA VAL A 81 16.13 3.52 -13.75
C VAL A 81 17.02 3.96 -14.92
N PRO A 82 16.51 4.67 -15.93
CA PRO A 82 17.32 5.16 -17.04
C PRO A 82 18.40 6.13 -16.52
N GLY A 83 19.64 5.98 -16.97
CA GLY A 83 20.75 6.84 -16.53
C GLY A 83 21.38 6.44 -15.20
N ALA A 84 20.97 5.33 -14.57
CA ALA A 84 21.54 4.86 -13.31
C ALA A 84 23.07 4.67 -13.35
N GLN A 85 23.64 4.36 -14.52
CA GLN A 85 25.08 4.25 -14.72
C GLN A 85 25.85 5.57 -14.55
N GLU A 86 25.15 6.71 -14.57
CA GLU A 86 25.70 8.06 -14.41
C GLU A 86 25.57 8.55 -12.96
N LEU A 87 24.89 7.79 -12.10
CA LEU A 87 24.72 8.13 -10.69
C LEU A 87 26.03 7.96 -9.94
N VAL A 88 26.66 9.08 -9.62
CA VAL A 88 27.89 9.17 -8.82
C VAL A 88 27.63 9.97 -7.53
N PRO A 89 28.49 9.86 -6.50
CA PRO A 89 28.30 10.57 -5.23
C PRO A 89 28.10 12.08 -5.44
N GLY A 90 27.11 12.65 -4.77
CA GLY A 90 26.72 14.07 -4.88
C GLY A 90 25.71 14.37 -6.00
N HIS A 91 25.35 13.38 -6.82
CA HIS A 91 24.39 13.55 -7.90
C HIS A 91 23.02 12.98 -7.56
N THR A 92 22.03 13.45 -8.31
CA THR A 92 20.64 12.97 -8.24
C THR A 92 20.17 12.52 -9.61
N LEU A 93 19.25 11.57 -9.62
CA LEU A 93 18.60 11.06 -10.81
C LEU A 93 17.09 10.97 -10.56
N THR A 94 16.29 11.35 -11.55
CA THR A 94 14.83 11.29 -11.45
C THR A 94 14.29 10.33 -12.50
N THR A 95 13.30 9.53 -12.12
CA THR A 95 12.61 8.59 -12.98
C THR A 95 11.11 8.64 -12.75
N GLU A 96 10.34 8.37 -13.79
CA GLU A 96 8.88 8.32 -13.73
C GLU A 96 8.41 6.88 -13.94
N ILE A 97 7.53 6.38 -13.07
CA ILE A 97 6.94 5.06 -13.14
C ILE A 97 5.43 5.23 -13.37
N PRO A 98 4.92 5.00 -14.59
CA PRO A 98 3.49 5.00 -14.86
C PRO A 98 2.86 3.73 -14.30
N VAL A 99 1.88 3.89 -13.42
CA VAL A 99 1.15 2.80 -12.77
C VAL A 99 -0.31 2.92 -13.15
N PHE A 100 -0.94 1.82 -13.53
CA PHE A 100 -2.34 1.83 -13.93
C PHE A 100 -3.13 0.68 -13.32
N ASN A 101 -4.39 0.94 -13.06
CA ASN A 101 -5.35 -0.08 -12.70
C ASN A 101 -5.76 -0.84 -13.95
N ASN A 102 -5.42 -2.13 -14.00
CA ASN A 102 -5.72 -2.99 -15.14
C ASN A 102 -7.12 -3.65 -15.02
N THR A 103 -7.85 -3.34 -13.94
CA THR A 103 -9.15 -3.93 -13.65
C THR A 103 -10.28 -3.18 -14.35
N PRO A 104 -11.18 -3.83 -15.11
CA PRO A 104 -12.18 -3.14 -15.93
C PRO A 104 -13.25 -2.39 -15.13
N LYS A 105 -13.63 -2.90 -13.96
CA LYS A 105 -14.82 -2.45 -13.21
C LYS A 105 -14.58 -2.04 -11.76
N LEU A 106 -13.40 -2.30 -11.21
CA LEU A 106 -13.08 -2.00 -9.81
C LEU A 106 -12.06 -0.88 -9.78
N ASN A 107 -12.24 0.04 -8.83
CA ASN A 107 -11.21 1.01 -8.51
C ASN A 107 -10.16 0.33 -7.61
N ALA A 108 -8.97 0.92 -7.52
CA ALA A 108 -7.85 0.41 -6.73
C ALA A 108 -7.29 1.52 -5.83
N GLU A 109 -7.35 1.34 -4.51
CA GLU A 109 -6.55 2.16 -3.60
C GLU A 109 -5.12 1.62 -3.64
N THR A 110 -4.18 2.42 -4.15
CA THR A 110 -2.83 1.95 -4.49
C THR A 110 -1.77 2.65 -3.65
N SER A 111 -0.86 1.87 -3.09
CA SER A 111 0.29 2.33 -2.33
C SER A 111 1.58 1.77 -2.91
N PHE A 112 2.71 2.38 -2.53
CA PHE A 112 4.02 1.94 -2.98
C PHE A 112 5.04 2.02 -1.84
N ARG A 113 6.09 1.20 -1.96
CA ARG A 113 7.27 1.26 -1.09
C ARG A 113 8.51 0.78 -1.81
N LEU A 114 9.66 1.29 -1.40
CA LEU A 114 10.94 0.69 -1.78
C LEU A 114 11.22 -0.53 -0.92
N VAL A 115 11.76 -1.57 -1.54
CA VAL A 115 12.13 -2.82 -0.87
C VAL A 115 13.50 -3.27 -1.35
N LEU A 116 14.17 -4.08 -0.54
CA LEU A 116 15.41 -4.73 -0.98
C LEU A 116 15.10 -5.75 -2.07
N ARG A 117 15.83 -5.67 -3.19
CA ARG A 117 15.82 -6.71 -4.22
C ARG A 117 16.29 -8.02 -3.57
N ASN A 118 15.59 -9.13 -3.84
CA ASN A 118 15.80 -10.45 -3.23
C ASN A 118 15.58 -10.52 -1.69
N GLY A 119 15.06 -9.46 -1.07
CA GLY A 119 14.76 -9.40 0.36
C GLY A 119 15.97 -9.30 1.30
N ASP A 120 17.20 -9.42 0.80
CA ASP A 120 18.42 -9.42 1.61
C ASP A 120 19.40 -8.26 1.29
N GLY A 121 19.12 -7.50 0.23
CA GLY A 121 19.93 -6.35 -0.17
C GLY A 121 21.31 -6.73 -0.74
N SER A 122 21.49 -7.99 -1.12
CA SER A 122 22.71 -8.47 -1.74
C SER A 122 22.90 -7.89 -3.16
N VAL A 123 24.15 -7.60 -3.49
CA VAL A 123 24.58 -7.15 -4.82
C VAL A 123 25.51 -8.18 -5.46
N ALA A 124 25.84 -8.00 -6.74
CA ALA A 124 26.70 -8.95 -7.43
C ALA A 124 28.08 -9.10 -6.72
N PRO A 125 28.67 -10.31 -6.68
CA PRO A 125 29.96 -10.53 -6.04
C PRO A 125 31.04 -9.58 -6.57
N GLY A 126 31.77 -8.94 -5.66
CA GLY A 126 32.83 -7.99 -6.00
C GLY A 126 32.35 -6.56 -6.29
N MET A 127 31.04 -6.30 -6.24
CA MET A 127 30.48 -4.95 -6.39
C MET A 127 30.27 -4.30 -5.02
N PRO A 128 30.68 -3.02 -4.83
CA PRO A 128 30.31 -2.25 -3.65
C PRO A 128 28.79 -2.09 -3.55
N ASN A 129 28.22 -2.20 -2.35
CA ASN A 129 26.79 -1.94 -2.14
C ASN A 129 26.57 -0.46 -1.79
N ILE A 130 25.90 0.28 -2.68
CA ILE A 130 25.65 1.73 -2.49
C ILE A 130 24.30 2.01 -1.83
N THR A 131 23.45 0.99 -1.65
CA THR A 131 22.08 1.12 -1.11
C THR A 131 21.97 1.99 0.15
N PRO A 132 22.86 1.87 1.16
CA PRO A 132 22.78 2.69 2.38
C PRO A 132 22.98 4.20 2.14
N TYR A 133 23.65 4.57 1.04
CA TYR A 133 24.03 5.93 0.69
C TYR A 133 23.05 6.59 -0.29
N LEU A 134 21.92 5.93 -0.55
CA LEU A 134 20.86 6.50 -1.38
C LEU A 134 19.79 7.17 -0.51
N ARG A 135 19.29 8.30 -0.99
CA ARG A 135 18.11 8.98 -0.43
C ARG A 135 17.06 9.17 -1.51
N PHE A 136 15.81 9.12 -1.07
CA PHE A 136 14.67 9.10 -1.98
C PHE A 136 13.73 10.26 -1.68
N THR A 137 13.25 10.87 -2.74
CA THR A 137 12.15 11.83 -2.74
C THR A 137 11.13 11.35 -3.76
N ALA A 138 9.86 11.32 -3.41
CA ALA A 138 8.80 10.91 -4.32
C ALA A 138 7.76 12.02 -4.45
N THR A 139 7.29 12.24 -5.68
CA THR A 139 6.12 13.06 -5.95
C THR A 139 5.10 12.28 -6.79
N VAL A 140 3.83 12.59 -6.59
CA VAL A 140 2.70 12.02 -7.32
C VAL A 140 1.82 13.18 -7.75
N SER A 141 1.54 13.30 -9.05
CA SER A 141 0.82 14.46 -9.60
C SER A 141 1.41 15.82 -9.16
N GLY A 142 2.74 15.89 -8.99
CA GLY A 142 3.47 17.08 -8.52
C GLY A 142 3.34 17.38 -7.02
N VAL A 143 2.70 16.51 -6.25
CA VAL A 143 2.60 16.61 -4.78
C VAL A 143 3.66 15.73 -4.15
N GLU A 144 4.47 16.30 -3.26
CA GLU A 144 5.49 15.56 -2.50
C GLU A 144 4.83 14.54 -1.56
N VAL A 145 5.21 13.27 -1.71
CA VAL A 145 4.77 12.16 -0.86
C VAL A 145 5.74 11.95 0.30
N PHE A 146 7.04 11.99 0.01
CA PHE A 146 8.12 12.02 0.99
C PHE A 146 9.35 12.70 0.39
N SER A 147 10.27 13.14 1.26
CA SER A 147 11.47 13.86 0.85
C SER A 147 12.70 13.41 1.62
N ASN A 148 13.76 13.12 0.88
CA ASN A 148 15.10 12.83 1.41
C ASN A 148 15.11 11.75 2.51
N VAL A 149 14.43 10.63 2.26
CA VAL A 149 14.33 9.51 3.21
C VAL A 149 15.20 8.32 2.80
N SER A 150 15.45 7.41 3.75
CA SER A 150 16.08 6.12 3.46
C SER A 150 15.11 5.20 2.71
N TRP A 151 15.59 4.10 2.11
CA TRP A 151 14.71 3.15 1.43
C TRP A 151 13.70 2.48 2.40
N GLU A 152 14.07 2.32 3.68
CA GLU A 152 13.22 1.71 4.71
C GLU A 152 11.98 2.56 5.00
N ASP A 153 12.14 3.87 4.88
CA ASP A 153 11.11 4.88 5.14
C ASP A 153 10.39 5.35 3.85
N ALA A 154 10.86 4.90 2.68
CA ALA A 154 10.35 5.31 1.37
C ALA A 154 9.04 4.59 1.03
N THR A 155 7.97 4.96 1.73
CA THR A 155 6.61 4.45 1.57
C THR A 155 5.64 5.59 1.26
N GLY A 156 4.64 5.32 0.43
CA GLY A 156 3.70 6.34 -0.03
C GLY A 156 2.41 5.79 -0.60
N SER A 157 1.46 6.68 -0.90
CA SER A 157 0.22 6.36 -1.59
C SER A 157 0.20 7.01 -2.98
N LEU A 158 -0.29 6.27 -3.99
CA LEU A 158 -0.69 6.83 -5.29
C LEU A 158 -2.15 7.29 -5.26
N GLY A 159 -2.89 6.96 -4.19
CA GLY A 159 -4.31 7.21 -4.05
C GLY A 159 -5.15 6.20 -4.83
N GLN A 160 -6.37 6.63 -5.16
CA GLN A 160 -7.34 5.80 -5.84
C GLN A 160 -7.18 5.89 -7.36
N LEU A 161 -6.82 4.77 -7.98
CA LEU A 161 -6.88 4.58 -9.42
C LEU A 161 -8.28 4.09 -9.81
N LEU A 162 -8.96 4.82 -10.68
CA LEU A 162 -10.27 4.44 -11.18
C LEU A 162 -10.19 3.17 -12.03
N ALA A 163 -11.32 2.49 -12.18
CA ALA A 163 -11.42 1.33 -13.05
C ALA A 163 -10.95 1.65 -14.47
N ARG A 164 -10.29 0.67 -15.10
CA ARG A 164 -9.77 0.80 -16.47
C ARG A 164 -10.84 1.14 -17.49
N GLY A 165 -12.07 0.63 -17.30
CA GLY A 165 -13.18 0.79 -18.24
C GLY A 165 -13.11 -0.06 -19.51
N ASP A 166 -11.93 -0.59 -19.83
CA ASP A 166 -11.66 -1.47 -20.98
C ASP A 166 -11.24 -2.87 -20.55
N ALA A 167 -11.06 -3.76 -21.52
CA ALA A 167 -10.49 -5.08 -21.28
C ALA A 167 -9.09 -4.97 -20.63
N PRO A 168 -8.74 -5.90 -19.71
CA PRO A 168 -7.40 -5.94 -19.14
C PRO A 168 -6.35 -6.18 -20.23
N LEU A 169 -5.20 -5.54 -20.08
CA LEU A 169 -4.00 -5.83 -20.87
C LEU A 169 -3.28 -7.03 -20.27
N VAL A 170 -2.59 -7.82 -21.11
CA VAL A 170 -1.71 -8.91 -20.63
C VAL A 170 -0.26 -8.45 -20.60
N GLN A 171 0.58 -9.17 -19.86
CA GLN A 171 2.01 -8.89 -19.80
C GLN A 171 2.63 -8.88 -21.21
N GLY A 172 3.39 -7.84 -21.51
CA GLY A 172 4.06 -7.63 -22.80
C GLY A 172 3.19 -6.96 -23.87
N ASP A 173 1.90 -6.70 -23.59
CA ASP A 173 1.07 -5.91 -24.51
C ASP A 173 1.60 -4.48 -24.64
N ALA A 174 1.37 -3.86 -25.80
CA ALA A 174 1.55 -2.43 -25.93
C ALA A 174 0.54 -1.71 -25.02
N TYR A 175 1.03 -0.76 -24.23
CA TYR A 175 0.16 0.01 -23.34
C TYR A 175 -0.82 0.85 -24.14
N VAL A 176 -2.10 0.73 -23.78
CA VAL A 176 -3.18 1.59 -24.25
C VAL A 176 -3.82 2.23 -23.02
N PRO A 177 -3.97 3.57 -22.97
CA PRO A 177 -4.64 4.24 -21.86
C PRO A 177 -6.08 3.74 -21.69
N GLY A 178 -6.50 3.56 -20.44
CA GLY A 178 -7.90 3.28 -20.09
C GLY A 178 -8.72 4.55 -19.86
N ALA A 179 -9.76 4.43 -19.04
CA ALA A 179 -10.56 5.56 -18.59
C ALA A 179 -9.72 6.61 -17.85
N ALA A 180 -10.13 7.88 -17.95
CA ALA A 180 -9.47 8.96 -17.21
C ALA A 180 -9.44 8.66 -15.70
N GLY A 181 -8.27 8.81 -15.09
CA GLY A 181 -8.05 8.49 -13.66
C GLY A 181 -7.70 7.02 -13.38
N SER A 182 -7.58 6.15 -14.39
CA SER A 182 -7.11 4.77 -14.20
C SER A 182 -5.59 4.62 -14.16
N GLU A 183 -4.84 5.72 -14.32
CA GLU A 183 -3.37 5.78 -14.33
C GLU A 183 -2.91 6.92 -13.43
N GLU A 184 -1.78 6.73 -12.77
CA GLU A 184 -1.03 7.76 -12.06
C GLU A 184 0.47 7.57 -12.30
N ARG A 185 1.26 8.62 -12.10
CA ARG A 185 2.72 8.59 -12.25
C ARG A 185 3.40 8.83 -10.91
N LEU A 186 4.27 7.90 -10.55
CA LEU A 186 5.23 8.07 -9.47
C LEU A 186 6.51 8.69 -10.03
N GLU A 187 6.80 9.93 -9.68
CA GLU A 187 8.11 10.53 -9.93
C GLU A 187 9.01 10.24 -8.72
N LEU A 188 10.07 9.45 -8.95
CA LEU A 188 11.03 9.06 -7.92
C LEU A 188 12.39 9.71 -8.22
N THR A 189 12.83 10.57 -7.31
CA THR A 189 14.18 11.13 -7.31
C THR A 189 15.07 10.35 -6.34
N ILE A 190 16.21 9.90 -6.86
CA ILE A 190 17.24 9.13 -6.17
C ILE A 190 18.48 10.02 -6.04
N ALA A 191 18.88 10.33 -4.81
CA ALA A 191 20.10 11.06 -4.52
C ALA A 191 21.18 10.11 -4.00
N TYR A 192 22.38 10.18 -4.57
CA TYR A 192 23.55 9.49 -4.05
C TYR A 192 24.34 10.46 -3.17
N LEU A 193 24.42 10.17 -1.88
CA LEU A 193 25.08 11.03 -0.90
C LEU A 193 26.59 11.18 -1.17
N ASP A 194 27.08 12.41 -1.00
CA ASP A 194 28.51 12.73 -1.02
C ASP A 194 29.05 12.75 0.42
N GLU A 195 29.43 11.58 0.92
CA GLU A 195 30.01 11.43 2.25
C GLU A 195 31.45 10.91 2.16
N ALA A 196 32.26 11.22 3.18
CA ALA A 196 33.65 10.80 3.23
C ALA A 196 33.79 9.27 3.10
N GLY A 197 34.56 8.82 2.11
CA GLY A 197 34.78 7.40 1.84
C GLY A 197 33.78 6.77 0.86
N VAL A 198 32.70 7.48 0.50
CA VAL A 198 31.75 7.03 -0.54
C VAL A 198 32.39 7.09 -1.92
N GLU A 199 33.43 7.90 -2.13
CA GLU A 199 34.16 7.94 -3.41
C GLU A 199 34.77 6.57 -3.78
N GLN A 200 35.03 5.73 -2.78
CA GLN A 200 35.54 4.36 -2.96
C GLN A 200 34.47 3.38 -3.44
N LEU A 201 33.19 3.76 -3.36
CA LEU A 201 32.03 2.97 -3.76
C LEU A 201 31.57 3.30 -5.19
N ASN A 202 32.35 4.08 -5.93
CA ASN A 202 32.10 4.38 -7.33
C ASN A 202 32.00 3.10 -8.17
N GLY A 203 30.98 3.03 -9.02
CA GLY A 203 30.64 1.82 -9.78
C GLY A 203 29.95 0.74 -8.96
N GLY A 204 29.54 1.02 -7.73
CA GLY A 204 28.76 0.10 -6.92
C GLY A 204 27.31 -0.08 -7.40
N GLN A 205 26.61 -1.03 -6.78
CA GLN A 205 25.26 -1.43 -7.14
C GLN A 205 24.29 -1.18 -5.99
N ALA A 206 23.03 -0.87 -6.36
CA ALA A 206 21.92 -0.83 -5.42
C ALA A 206 21.07 -2.10 -5.58
N ALA A 207 20.58 -2.62 -4.46
CA ALA A 207 19.73 -3.79 -4.40
C ALA A 207 18.32 -3.37 -3.99
N LEU A 208 17.64 -2.61 -4.85
CA LEU A 208 16.32 -2.06 -4.58
C LEU A 208 15.32 -2.44 -5.68
N ALA A 209 14.06 -2.59 -5.29
CA ALA A 209 12.91 -2.74 -6.16
C ALA A 209 11.78 -1.83 -5.65
N VAL A 210 10.81 -1.55 -6.52
CA VAL A 210 9.59 -0.81 -6.16
C VAL A 210 8.47 -1.82 -6.02
N ARG A 211 7.81 -1.84 -4.87
CA ARG A 211 6.62 -2.67 -4.64
C ARG A 211 5.39 -1.80 -4.67
N PHE A 212 4.40 -2.21 -5.45
CA PHE A 212 3.06 -1.64 -5.43
C PHE A 212 2.12 -2.61 -4.72
N ASP A 213 1.32 -2.09 -3.79
CA ASP A 213 0.29 -2.83 -3.09
C ASP A 213 -1.04 -2.13 -3.36
N ALA A 214 -2.09 -2.89 -3.69
CA ALA A 214 -3.40 -2.31 -4.00
C ALA A 214 -4.55 -3.09 -3.39
N GLU A 215 -5.59 -2.35 -2.98
CA GLU A 215 -6.85 -2.90 -2.48
C GLU A 215 -7.98 -2.55 -3.44
N SER A 216 -8.79 -3.54 -3.81
CA SER A 216 -9.97 -3.27 -4.64
C SER A 216 -11.01 -2.48 -3.83
N VAL A 217 -11.48 -1.37 -4.37
CA VAL A 217 -12.54 -0.55 -3.77
C VAL A 217 -13.73 -0.43 -4.71
N ARG A 218 -14.92 -0.23 -4.14
CA ARG A 218 -16.13 -0.04 -4.94
C ARG A 218 -16.01 1.28 -5.73
N PRO A 219 -16.49 1.30 -7.00
CA PRO A 219 -16.57 2.51 -7.79
C PRO A 219 -17.40 3.63 -7.16
#